data_AF-A0A9Q1HNX8-F1
#
_entry.id   AF-A0A9Q1HNX8-F1
#
_cell.length_a   1.000
_cell.length_b   1.000
_cell.length_c   1.000
_cell.angle_alpha   90.00
_cell.angle_beta   90.00
_cell.angle_gamma   90.00
#
_symmetry.space_group_name_H-M   'P 1'
#
loop_
_entity.id
_entity.type
_entity.pdbx_description
1 polymer ?
#
loop_
_entity_poly.entity_id
_entity_poly.type
_entity_poly.pdbx_seq_one_letter_code
_entity_poly.pdbx_strand_id
1 'polypeptide(L)'
;MGLDTLLYHGNLNHIGQVGQIRSEQTTCHSPEDSLRIFQSIFFIIILFKRLFRLGVHNMVTLTAIVAPMGRQLLRQFSKHTRGQRWIPVRRCNLSACSSKFVLSHVHPMWQGTLAVPGGDRQSPIDIAVRKSVFDPQLKPLTFQYDPRTCQQIWNNGYSFLVEYDDTTDKSILSGGPLQDAYRLCQFHFHWGESNAWGSEHTVDRRLFPAELHLVHWNAEKYSLFEEAVMEENGLAVIGVFLKVGKRHEGLQKLVDALPAVRHKDSVVEFTRFDPACLLPTNTHDYWAYPGSLTTPPLSESVSWMIMKQPIEVSHDQLAVFRSLLFTSAEEEVQKSMVNNFRVQQALRGRTVSSSFSPFLQEEPQEDPPANGPRPDHAH
;
A
#
# COMPACT_ATOMS: atom_id res chain seq x y z
N MET A 1 -13.97 55.10 -58.71
CA MET A 1 -15.32 54.54 -58.50
C MET A 1 -15.22 53.66 -57.26
N GLY A 2 -15.18 54.23 -56.06
CA GLY A 2 -16.30 54.68 -55.20
C GLY A 2 -16.33 53.71 -54.01
N LEU A 3 -15.79 54.03 -52.81
CA LEU A 3 -16.38 54.84 -51.71
C LEU A 3 -17.72 54.22 -51.23
N ASP A 4 -18.00 53.88 -49.96
CA ASP A 4 -17.76 54.48 -48.65
C ASP A 4 -17.92 53.39 -47.54
N THR A 5 -17.15 53.29 -46.45
CA THR A 5 -17.11 54.05 -45.17
C THR A 5 -18.45 54.47 -44.56
N LEU A 6 -18.78 54.00 -43.34
CA LEU A 6 -19.37 54.85 -42.28
C LEU A 6 -19.36 54.16 -40.90
N LEU A 7 -18.58 54.76 -40.00
CA LEU A 7 -18.70 54.72 -38.54
C LEU A 7 -19.81 55.70 -38.09
N TYR A 8 -20.54 55.41 -37.01
CA TYR A 8 -21.03 56.37 -35.99
C TYR A 8 -21.74 55.58 -34.86
N HIS A 9 -21.14 55.41 -33.67
CA HIS A 9 -21.32 56.19 -32.42
C HIS A 9 -22.75 56.23 -31.85
N GLY A 10 -22.92 55.64 -30.66
CA GLY A 10 -24.11 55.74 -29.80
C GLY A 10 -23.86 55.16 -28.40
N ASN A 11 -24.03 55.99 -27.38
CA ASN A 11 -23.59 55.87 -25.99
C ASN A 11 -24.50 55.03 -25.06
N LEU A 12 -23.85 54.38 -24.06
CA LEU A 12 -24.14 54.23 -22.61
C LEU A 12 -25.50 53.77 -22.04
N ASN A 13 -25.35 52.85 -21.05
CA ASN A 13 -26.21 52.48 -19.90
C ASN A 13 -27.43 51.59 -20.23
N HIS A 14 -27.69 50.41 -19.62
CA HIS A 14 -27.71 50.08 -18.18
C HIS A 14 -27.96 48.54 -17.98
N ILE A 15 -27.54 47.95 -16.83
CA ILE A 15 -28.07 46.71 -16.18
C ILE A 15 -27.77 45.39 -16.93
N GLY A 16 -26.97 44.43 -16.47
CA GLY A 16 -26.88 43.82 -15.15
C GLY A 16 -27.44 42.40 -15.22
N GLN A 17 -26.58 41.37 -15.35
CA GLN A 17 -26.64 40.05 -14.68
C GLN A 17 -25.79 38.98 -15.40
N VAL A 18 -24.98 38.33 -14.59
CA VAL A 18 -24.11 37.19 -14.91
C VAL A 18 -24.96 35.93 -15.06
N GLY A 19 -24.97 35.32 -16.26
CA GLY A 19 -25.57 34.02 -16.52
C GLY A 19 -24.57 32.89 -16.29
N GLN A 20 -24.78 32.10 -15.25
CA GLN A 20 -24.08 30.83 -14.99
C GLN A 20 -24.40 29.82 -16.10
N ILE A 21 -23.36 29.25 -16.71
CA ILE A 21 -23.45 28.06 -17.55
C ILE A 21 -23.64 26.84 -16.65
N ARG A 22 -24.72 26.09 -16.92
CA ARG A 22 -25.12 24.86 -16.23
C ARG A 22 -24.06 23.77 -16.38
N SER A 23 -23.60 23.23 -15.25
CA SER A 23 -22.87 21.95 -15.19
C SER A 23 -23.85 20.80 -15.36
N GLU A 24 -23.60 19.93 -16.34
CA GLU A 24 -24.30 18.67 -16.54
C GLU A 24 -24.08 17.73 -15.34
N GLN A 25 -25.16 17.15 -14.84
CA GLN A 25 -25.15 16.14 -13.79
C GLN A 25 -24.79 14.78 -14.40
N THR A 26 -23.78 14.17 -13.78
CA THR A 26 -23.26 12.80 -13.91
C THR A 26 -24.33 11.70 -13.78
N THR A 27 -24.27 10.67 -14.63
CA THR A 27 -24.86 9.35 -14.35
C THR A 27 -23.92 8.53 -13.48
N CYS A 28 -24.33 8.26 -12.24
CA CYS A 28 -23.63 7.40 -11.29
C CYS A 28 -23.70 5.92 -11.73
N HIS A 29 -22.55 5.26 -11.83
CA HIS A 29 -22.49 3.79 -11.89
C HIS A 29 -22.83 3.21 -10.51
N SER A 30 -23.53 2.07 -10.48
CA SER A 30 -23.94 1.44 -9.22
C SER A 30 -22.72 0.84 -8.50
N PRO A 31 -22.77 0.69 -7.15
CA PRO A 31 -21.72 0.01 -6.38
C PRO A 31 -21.49 -1.44 -6.82
N GLU A 32 -22.50 -2.10 -7.40
CA GLU A 32 -22.40 -3.48 -7.90
C GLU A 32 -21.59 -3.58 -9.20
N ASP A 33 -21.63 -2.55 -10.05
CA ASP A 33 -20.86 -2.51 -11.31
C ASP A 33 -19.36 -2.31 -11.04
N SER A 34 -19.03 -1.55 -10.00
CA SER A 34 -17.63 -1.36 -9.55
C SER A 34 -17.06 -2.67 -8.99
N LEU A 35 -17.84 -3.39 -8.17
CA LEU A 35 -17.43 -4.67 -7.59
C LEU A 35 -17.16 -5.75 -8.66
N ARG A 36 -17.95 -5.76 -9.75
CA ARG A 36 -17.74 -6.68 -10.89
C ARG A 36 -16.48 -6.37 -11.70
N ILE A 37 -16.14 -5.09 -11.86
CA ILE A 37 -14.89 -4.67 -12.52
C ILE A 37 -13.67 -5.04 -11.65
N PHE A 38 -13.76 -4.91 -10.33
CA PHE A 38 -12.67 -5.26 -9.42
C PHE A 38 -12.47 -6.78 -9.25
N GLN A 39 -13.55 -7.57 -9.19
CA GLN A 39 -13.45 -9.03 -9.29
C GLN A 39 -12.84 -9.45 -10.62
N SER A 40 -13.12 -8.73 -11.71
CA SER A 40 -12.54 -8.99 -13.04
C SER A 40 -11.04 -8.68 -13.07
N ILE A 41 -10.54 -7.64 -12.40
CA ILE A 41 -9.11 -7.32 -12.37
C ILE A 41 -8.33 -8.37 -11.55
N PHE A 42 -8.83 -8.78 -10.39
CA PHE A 42 -8.21 -9.86 -9.61
C PHE A 42 -8.25 -11.20 -10.37
N PHE A 43 -9.37 -11.49 -11.07
CA PHE A 43 -9.46 -12.64 -11.97
C PHE A 43 -8.49 -12.55 -13.17
N ILE A 44 -8.24 -11.36 -13.73
CA ILE A 44 -7.29 -11.17 -14.84
C ILE A 44 -5.85 -11.39 -14.36
N ILE A 45 -5.50 -10.93 -13.16
CA ILE A 45 -4.19 -11.16 -12.53
C ILE A 45 -3.96 -12.68 -12.32
N ILE A 46 -4.99 -13.42 -11.90
CA ILE A 46 -4.96 -14.88 -11.74
C ILE A 46 -4.95 -15.60 -13.10
N LEU A 47 -5.70 -15.11 -14.10
CA LEU A 47 -5.72 -15.69 -15.45
C LEU A 47 -4.35 -15.57 -16.12
N PHE A 48 -3.64 -14.47 -15.92
CA PHE A 48 -2.26 -14.30 -16.41
C PHE A 48 -1.29 -15.27 -15.72
N LYS A 49 -1.38 -15.47 -14.39
CA LYS A 49 -0.62 -16.52 -13.70
C LYS A 49 -0.90 -17.92 -14.24
N ARG A 50 -2.14 -18.20 -14.65
CA ARG A 50 -2.54 -19.51 -15.20
C ARG A 50 -2.15 -19.69 -16.68
N LEU A 51 -2.20 -18.63 -17.49
CA LEU A 51 -1.82 -18.66 -18.91
C LEU A 51 -0.30 -18.75 -19.11
N PHE A 52 0.49 -18.09 -18.24
CA PHE A 52 1.95 -18.23 -18.25
C PHE A 52 2.40 -19.62 -17.77
N ARG A 53 1.70 -20.23 -16.80
CA ARG A 53 1.93 -21.62 -16.33
C ARG A 53 1.68 -22.71 -17.39
N LEU A 54 0.94 -22.42 -18.46
CA LEU A 54 0.56 -23.39 -19.50
C LEU A 54 1.41 -23.31 -20.78
N GLY A 55 2.43 -22.44 -20.85
CA GLY A 55 3.34 -22.38 -22.00
C GLY A 55 2.65 -22.06 -23.34
N VAL A 56 1.53 -21.33 -23.33
CA VAL A 56 0.78 -21.03 -24.55
C VAL A 56 1.40 -19.82 -25.26
N HIS A 57 2.45 -20.07 -26.04
CA HIS A 57 2.88 -19.15 -27.10
C HIS A 57 1.98 -19.35 -28.33
N ASN A 58 0.78 -18.76 -28.38
CA ASN A 58 0.11 -18.40 -29.63
C ASN A 58 -1.21 -17.65 -29.41
N MET A 59 -1.33 -16.46 -30.01
CA MET A 59 -2.36 -15.47 -29.72
C MET A 59 -3.40 -15.34 -30.87
N VAL A 60 -4.11 -16.42 -31.22
CA VAL A 60 -5.10 -16.37 -32.34
C VAL A 60 -6.47 -17.03 -32.03
N THR A 61 -6.71 -17.62 -30.86
CA THR A 61 -7.97 -18.34 -30.58
C THR A 61 -8.70 -17.84 -29.32
N LEU A 62 -9.00 -16.54 -29.24
CA LEU A 62 -9.82 -16.01 -28.14
C LEU A 62 -10.82 -14.91 -28.56
N THR A 63 -11.29 -14.92 -29.80
CA THR A 63 -12.28 -13.94 -30.31
C THR A 63 -13.68 -14.51 -30.59
N ALA A 64 -13.96 -15.75 -30.20
CA ALA A 64 -15.19 -16.44 -30.64
C ALA A 64 -16.22 -16.81 -29.55
N ILE A 65 -16.11 -16.32 -28.30
CA ILE A 65 -17.06 -16.74 -27.23
C ILE A 65 -17.76 -15.60 -26.48
N VAL A 66 -17.41 -14.32 -26.68
CA VAL A 66 -18.07 -13.21 -25.94
C VAL A 66 -18.76 -12.22 -26.87
N ALA A 67 -19.79 -12.70 -27.57
CA ALA A 67 -20.77 -11.85 -28.26
C ALA A 67 -22.05 -12.67 -28.45
N PRO A 68 -22.95 -12.79 -27.44
CA PRO A 68 -24.12 -11.90 -27.39
C PRO A 68 -24.90 -11.87 -26.05
N MET A 69 -24.81 -10.83 -25.21
CA MET A 69 -25.81 -10.58 -24.12
C MET A 69 -26.10 -9.09 -23.88
N GLY A 70 -25.90 -8.24 -24.89
CA GLY A 70 -26.02 -6.79 -24.78
C GLY A 70 -27.40 -6.20 -25.13
N ARG A 71 -28.50 -6.96 -25.09
CA ARG A 71 -29.83 -6.44 -25.51
C ARG A 71 -30.99 -6.98 -24.69
N GLN A 72 -31.06 -6.65 -23.39
CA GLN A 72 -32.35 -6.76 -22.68
C GLN A 72 -32.47 -5.95 -21.37
N LEU A 73 -31.85 -4.79 -21.22
CA LEU A 73 -32.06 -3.91 -20.05
C LEU A 73 -32.17 -2.44 -20.43
N LEU A 74 -33.11 -2.14 -21.33
CA LEU A 74 -33.54 -0.79 -21.66
C LEU A 74 -35.07 -0.79 -21.72
N ARG A 75 -35.70 -0.83 -20.53
CA ARG A 75 -37.11 -0.48 -20.27
C ARG A 75 -37.38 -0.67 -18.78
N GLN A 76 -37.16 0.38 -17.99
CA GLN A 76 -37.97 0.77 -16.83
C GLN A 76 -37.31 1.98 -16.13
N PHE A 77 -37.39 3.14 -16.77
CA PHE A 77 -37.22 4.44 -16.13
C PHE A 77 -38.58 5.11 -16.06
N SER A 78 -39.21 5.15 -14.88
CA SER A 78 -40.10 6.25 -14.45
C SER A 78 -40.67 5.92 -13.06
N LYS A 79 -40.29 6.71 -12.04
CA LYS A 79 -41.20 7.47 -11.15
C LYS A 79 -40.58 7.79 -9.78
N HIS A 80 -40.78 9.06 -9.41
CA HIS A 80 -40.96 9.61 -8.06
C HIS A 80 -39.75 10.21 -7.31
N THR A 81 -39.66 11.53 -7.47
CA THR A 81 -39.13 12.54 -6.54
C THR A 81 -40.10 12.80 -5.36
N ARG A 82 -39.58 13.07 -4.15
CA ARG A 82 -40.05 14.17 -3.26
C ARG A 82 -39.16 14.37 -2.01
N GLY A 83 -38.58 15.58 -1.95
CA GLY A 83 -38.26 16.50 -0.83
C GLY A 83 -37.80 16.04 0.56
N GLN A 84 -36.81 16.74 1.13
CA GLN A 84 -36.94 17.55 2.36
C GLN A 84 -35.68 18.43 2.65
N ARG A 85 -35.88 19.40 3.55
CA ARG A 85 -35.18 20.64 3.91
C ARG A 85 -33.72 20.56 4.41
N TRP A 86 -32.99 21.66 4.23
CA TRP A 86 -31.67 21.96 4.79
C TRP A 86 -31.74 22.89 6.01
N ILE A 87 -30.90 22.66 7.02
CA ILE A 87 -30.61 23.56 8.15
C ILE A 87 -29.09 23.83 8.16
N PRO A 88 -28.61 25.09 8.29
CA PRO A 88 -27.19 25.37 8.29
C PRO A 88 -26.62 25.32 9.72
N VAL A 89 -25.48 24.66 9.91
CA VAL A 89 -24.69 24.78 11.14
C VAL A 89 -23.35 25.44 10.83
N ARG A 90 -23.00 26.38 11.70
CA ARG A 90 -21.92 27.36 11.61
C ARG A 90 -20.52 26.72 11.62
N ARG A 91 -19.59 27.44 10.99
CA ARG A 91 -18.13 27.25 11.04
C ARG A 91 -17.60 27.33 12.47
N CYS A 92 -16.67 26.45 12.81
CA CYS A 92 -15.72 26.64 13.91
C CYS A 92 -14.30 26.55 13.36
N ASN A 93 -13.42 27.38 13.93
CA ASN A 93 -12.14 27.78 13.39
C ASN A 93 -10.98 27.08 14.12
N LEU A 94 -9.83 26.99 13.44
CA LEU A 94 -8.46 26.81 13.95
C LEU A 94 -7.91 25.37 14.18
N SER A 95 -6.85 25.11 13.40
CA SER A 95 -5.65 24.29 13.69
C SER A 95 -5.61 22.76 13.45
N ALA A 96 -6.62 22.16 12.80
CA ALA A 96 -6.56 20.75 12.34
C ALA A 96 -6.44 20.60 10.80
N CYS A 97 -6.12 21.68 10.07
CA CYS A 97 -6.23 21.74 8.60
C CYS A 97 -4.92 21.57 7.81
N SER A 98 -3.77 21.34 8.45
CA SER A 98 -2.52 21.11 7.70
C SER A 98 -2.36 19.67 7.19
N SER A 99 -3.14 18.70 7.70
CA SER A 99 -3.11 17.30 7.23
C SER A 99 -4.16 17.00 6.15
N LYS A 100 -5.24 17.78 6.04
CA LYS A 100 -6.33 17.51 5.09
C LYS A 100 -6.07 18.00 3.67
N PHE A 101 -5.14 18.94 3.47
CA PHE A 101 -4.89 19.55 2.17
C PHE A 101 -3.81 18.84 1.32
N VAL A 102 -3.13 17.83 1.85
CA VAL A 102 -2.08 17.08 1.11
C VAL A 102 -2.63 15.80 0.45
N LEU A 103 -3.92 15.47 0.64
CA LEU A 103 -4.55 14.24 0.14
C LEU A 103 -5.16 14.34 -1.28
N SER A 104 -4.90 15.40 -2.05
CA SER A 104 -5.68 15.65 -3.28
C SER A 104 -5.13 15.03 -4.58
N HIS A 105 -4.12 14.15 -4.55
CA HIS A 105 -3.60 13.50 -5.77
C HIS A 105 -3.28 12.01 -5.59
N VAL A 106 -4.18 11.28 -4.93
CA VAL A 106 -4.01 9.83 -4.74
C VAL A 106 -4.35 9.04 -6.03
N HIS A 107 -3.78 7.85 -6.18
CA HIS A 107 -4.01 6.90 -7.29
C HIS A 107 -5.52 6.65 -7.55
N PRO A 108 -6.01 6.24 -8.74
CA PRO A 108 -7.42 5.88 -9.00
C PRO A 108 -8.08 4.95 -7.97
N MET A 109 -7.33 4.07 -7.30
CA MET A 109 -7.85 3.30 -6.14
C MET A 109 -8.25 4.16 -4.94
N TRP A 110 -7.94 5.44 -4.94
CA TRP A 110 -8.05 6.37 -3.82
C TRP A 110 -8.49 7.75 -4.30
N GLN A 111 -9.11 7.85 -5.49
CA GLN A 111 -9.73 9.08 -6.02
C GLN A 111 -10.97 9.54 -5.21
N GLY A 112 -11.30 8.83 -4.13
CA GLY A 112 -12.20 9.25 -3.08
C GLY A 112 -11.95 8.39 -1.84
N THR A 113 -12.64 8.69 -0.74
CA THR A 113 -12.87 7.68 0.30
C THR A 113 -13.40 6.45 -0.40
N LEU A 114 -12.60 5.39 -0.53
CA LEU A 114 -13.15 4.05 -0.74
C LEU A 114 -14.00 3.79 0.50
N ALA A 115 -15.26 4.19 0.42
CA ALA A 115 -16.34 3.70 1.26
C ALA A 115 -16.66 2.27 0.81
N VAL A 116 -15.64 1.42 0.65
CA VAL A 116 -15.83 0.02 0.97
C VAL A 116 -15.96 0.06 2.48
N PRO A 117 -17.14 -0.24 3.07
CA PRO A 117 -17.22 -0.43 4.50
C PRO A 117 -16.29 -1.60 4.81
N GLY A 118 -15.05 -1.28 5.17
CA GLY A 118 -14.13 -2.28 5.64
C GLY A 118 -14.69 -2.91 6.90
N GLY A 119 -14.26 -4.14 7.19
CA GLY A 119 -14.68 -4.82 8.41
C GLY A 119 -14.10 -4.18 9.67
N ASP A 120 -14.21 -4.91 10.78
CA ASP A 120 -13.79 -4.40 12.08
C ASP A 120 -12.28 -4.48 12.32
N ARG A 121 -11.53 -5.08 11.38
CA ARG A 121 -10.09 -5.37 11.50
C ARG A 121 -9.28 -4.86 10.32
N GLN A 122 -9.65 -3.71 9.76
CA GLN A 122 -8.92 -3.13 8.63
C GLN A 122 -7.49 -2.65 9.00
N SER A 123 -6.60 -2.73 8.01
CA SER A 123 -5.22 -2.22 8.03
C SER A 123 -5.03 -1.10 7.00
N PRO A 124 -4.00 -0.25 7.12
CA PRO A 124 -3.01 -0.19 8.21
C PRO A 124 -3.59 0.48 9.46
N ILE A 125 -2.85 0.49 10.56
CA ILE A 125 -3.20 1.18 11.82
C ILE A 125 -2.07 2.10 12.30
N ASP A 126 -2.40 3.00 13.23
CA ASP A 126 -1.42 3.66 14.07
C ASP A 126 -1.05 2.76 15.27
N ILE A 127 0.24 2.47 15.41
CA ILE A 127 0.79 1.71 16.52
C ILE A 127 1.18 2.70 17.62
N ALA A 128 0.33 2.80 18.64
CA ALA A 128 0.63 3.57 19.85
C ALA A 128 1.51 2.75 20.79
N VAL A 129 2.81 3.06 20.87
CA VAL A 129 3.82 2.21 21.54
C VAL A 129 3.47 1.98 23.01
N ARG A 130 3.01 3.02 23.71
CA ARG A 130 2.62 2.91 25.13
C ARG A 130 1.34 2.14 25.37
N LYS A 131 0.57 1.84 24.32
CA LYS A 131 -0.67 1.06 24.39
C LYS A 131 -0.51 -0.35 23.85
N SER A 132 0.65 -0.70 23.28
CA SER A 132 0.90 -2.09 22.91
C SER A 132 1.10 -2.94 24.17
N VAL A 133 0.61 -4.17 24.13
CA VAL A 133 0.68 -5.10 25.26
C VAL A 133 1.86 -6.02 25.05
N PHE A 134 2.84 -5.98 25.95
CA PHE A 134 3.92 -6.96 25.91
C PHE A 134 3.36 -8.36 26.10
N ASP A 135 3.60 -9.23 25.14
CA ASP A 135 3.18 -10.62 25.15
C ASP A 135 4.41 -11.54 25.18
N PRO A 136 4.77 -12.11 26.34
CA PRO A 136 5.93 -12.99 26.47
C PRO A 136 5.76 -14.32 25.73
N GLN A 137 4.56 -14.64 25.22
CA GLN A 137 4.32 -15.85 24.43
C GLN A 137 4.65 -15.66 22.94
N LEU A 138 4.87 -14.43 22.48
CA LEU A 138 5.35 -14.17 21.13
C LEU A 138 6.75 -14.76 20.96
N LYS A 139 6.81 -15.91 20.29
CA LYS A 139 8.05 -16.63 19.99
C LYS A 139 8.92 -15.83 19.02
N PRO A 140 10.23 -16.09 18.91
CA PRO A 140 11.02 -15.56 17.81
C PRO A 140 10.41 -15.92 16.44
N LEU A 141 10.43 -14.96 15.50
CA LEU A 141 10.12 -15.23 14.10
C LEU A 141 11.28 -15.98 13.46
N THR A 142 10.98 -16.98 12.63
CA THR A 142 11.95 -17.76 11.88
C THR A 142 11.73 -17.53 10.39
N PHE A 143 12.81 -17.11 9.71
CA PHE A 143 12.82 -16.83 8.28
C PHE A 143 13.69 -17.88 7.59
N GLN A 144 13.12 -18.64 6.67
CA GLN A 144 13.88 -19.56 5.82
C GLN A 144 13.56 -19.20 4.37
N TYR A 145 14.42 -18.42 3.73
CA TYR A 145 14.23 -18.00 2.35
C TYR A 145 15.31 -18.58 1.46
N ASP A 146 14.89 -19.23 0.38
CA ASP A 146 15.79 -19.73 -0.67
C ASP A 146 15.83 -18.68 -1.79
N PRO A 147 16.95 -17.99 -2.04
CA PRO A 147 17.00 -16.95 -3.05
C PRO A 147 16.61 -17.44 -4.46
N ARG A 148 16.73 -18.75 -4.72
CA ARG A 148 16.42 -19.38 -6.01
C ARG A 148 14.92 -19.46 -6.31
N THR A 149 14.04 -19.28 -5.32
CA THR A 149 12.60 -19.23 -5.55
C THR A 149 12.15 -17.89 -6.12
N CYS A 150 12.98 -16.82 -6.06
CA CYS A 150 12.68 -15.55 -6.70
C CYS A 150 12.59 -15.68 -8.23
N GLN A 151 11.51 -15.16 -8.83
CA GLN A 151 11.19 -15.36 -10.24
C GLN A 151 11.32 -14.07 -11.08
N GLN A 152 10.57 -13.04 -10.71
CA GLN A 152 10.38 -11.86 -11.56
C GLN A 152 10.01 -10.62 -10.75
N ILE A 153 10.21 -9.46 -11.38
CA ILE A 153 9.61 -8.20 -10.94
C ILE A 153 8.52 -7.83 -11.95
N TRP A 154 7.36 -7.41 -11.44
CA TRP A 154 6.24 -6.95 -12.24
C TRP A 154 5.68 -5.64 -11.70
N ASN A 155 5.64 -4.59 -12.53
CA ASN A 155 4.88 -3.38 -12.22
C ASN A 155 3.42 -3.60 -12.61
N ASN A 156 2.54 -3.72 -11.61
CA ASN A 156 1.11 -3.99 -11.83
C ASN A 156 0.24 -2.72 -11.93
N GLY A 157 0.86 -1.54 -11.98
CA GLY A 157 0.15 -0.26 -12.01
C GLY A 157 -0.39 0.19 -10.64
N TYR A 158 0.00 -0.47 -9.55
CA TYR A 158 -0.29 -0.06 -8.17
C TYR A 158 0.98 0.01 -7.32
N SER A 159 1.83 -0.99 -7.48
CA SER A 159 3.20 -1.06 -6.99
C SER A 159 4.02 -1.87 -8.00
N PHE A 160 5.24 -2.24 -7.65
CA PHE A 160 5.89 -3.40 -8.24
C PHE A 160 5.84 -4.56 -7.25
N LEU A 161 5.69 -5.77 -7.76
CA LEU A 161 5.75 -7.02 -7.00
C LEU A 161 7.04 -7.74 -7.38
N VAL A 162 7.74 -8.28 -6.39
CA VAL A 162 8.79 -9.28 -6.60
C VAL A 162 8.20 -10.63 -6.23
N GLU A 163 8.04 -11.51 -7.22
CA GLU A 163 7.31 -12.77 -7.06
C GLU A 163 8.24 -13.95 -6.80
N TYR A 164 7.77 -14.88 -5.97
CA TYR A 164 8.47 -16.07 -5.53
C TYR A 164 7.69 -17.33 -5.88
N ASP A 165 8.40 -18.42 -6.15
CA ASP A 165 7.84 -19.76 -6.26
C ASP A 165 7.33 -20.24 -4.90
N ASP A 166 6.01 -20.33 -4.76
CA ASP A 166 5.30 -20.74 -3.55
C ASP A 166 4.70 -22.15 -3.66
N THR A 167 5.12 -22.93 -4.67
CA THR A 167 4.65 -24.31 -4.87
C THR A 167 5.29 -25.31 -3.89
N THR A 168 6.38 -24.92 -3.23
CA THR A 168 7.14 -25.77 -2.29
C THR A 168 7.53 -25.01 -1.02
N ASP A 169 7.82 -25.73 0.06
CA ASP A 169 8.22 -25.17 1.38
C ASP A 169 9.69 -24.70 1.42
N LYS A 170 10.18 -24.05 0.36
CA LYS A 170 11.56 -23.56 0.27
C LYS A 170 11.73 -22.13 0.79
N SER A 171 10.65 -21.37 0.89
CA SER A 171 10.66 -19.98 1.33
C SER A 171 9.51 -19.77 2.30
N ILE A 172 9.78 -19.96 3.60
CA ILE A 172 8.77 -20.03 4.64
C ILE A 172 9.05 -19.06 5.80
N LEU A 173 7.97 -18.59 6.39
CA LEU A 173 7.91 -17.84 7.63
C LEU A 173 7.19 -18.68 8.68
N SER A 174 7.73 -18.74 9.89
CA SER A 174 7.09 -19.40 11.02
C SER A 174 7.46 -18.74 12.36
N GLY A 175 6.85 -19.20 13.45
CA GLY A 175 7.07 -18.62 14.78
C GLY A 175 6.27 -17.34 15.02
N GLY A 176 6.66 -16.56 16.03
CA GLY A 176 5.89 -15.40 16.46
C GLY A 176 4.44 -15.72 16.83
N PRO A 177 3.45 -14.98 16.32
CA PRO A 177 2.03 -15.25 16.56
C PRO A 177 1.46 -16.37 15.69
N LEU A 178 2.26 -16.96 14.77
CA LEU A 178 1.78 -17.93 13.79
C LEU A 178 1.74 -19.34 14.37
N GLN A 179 0.67 -20.08 14.05
CA GLN A 179 0.50 -21.48 14.44
C GLN A 179 1.16 -22.43 13.44
N ASP A 180 1.08 -22.10 12.15
CA ASP A 180 1.56 -22.90 11.01
C ASP A 180 2.73 -22.18 10.30
N ALA A 181 3.40 -22.85 9.36
CA ALA A 181 4.33 -22.18 8.44
C ALA A 181 3.61 -21.57 7.23
N TYR A 182 4.09 -20.41 6.79
CA TYR A 182 3.51 -19.64 5.69
C TYR A 182 4.52 -19.47 4.57
N ARG A 183 4.14 -19.80 3.34
CA ARG A 183 5.01 -19.67 2.16
C ARG A 183 5.04 -18.23 1.67
N LEU A 184 6.23 -17.71 1.41
CA LEU A 184 6.43 -16.42 0.76
C LEU A 184 5.94 -16.51 -0.69
N CYS A 185 5.02 -15.63 -1.08
CA CYS A 185 4.54 -15.54 -2.46
C CYS A 185 5.06 -14.29 -3.19
N GLN A 186 5.20 -13.17 -2.49
CA GLN A 186 5.73 -11.93 -3.04
C GLN A 186 6.18 -10.97 -1.95
N PHE A 187 6.95 -9.96 -2.35
CA PHE A 187 7.00 -8.71 -1.60
C PHE A 187 6.78 -7.49 -2.49
N HIS A 188 6.38 -6.40 -1.86
CA HIS A 188 6.17 -5.10 -2.51
C HIS A 188 6.38 -3.96 -1.52
N PHE A 189 6.33 -2.74 -2.04
CA PHE A 189 6.52 -1.54 -1.24
C PHE A 189 5.36 -0.55 -1.41
N HIS A 190 5.19 0.26 -0.39
CA HIS A 190 4.43 1.50 -0.41
C HIS A 190 5.38 2.66 -0.13
N TRP A 191 5.24 3.77 -0.84
CA TRP A 191 6.09 4.94 -0.68
C TRP A 191 5.38 6.25 -1.03
N GLY A 192 5.92 7.34 -0.49
CA GLY A 192 5.43 8.69 -0.74
C GLY A 192 6.28 9.43 -1.76
N GLU A 193 5.76 10.56 -2.21
CA GLU A 193 6.48 11.47 -3.11
C GLU A 193 7.69 12.16 -2.43
N SER A 194 7.73 12.19 -1.10
CA SER A 194 8.77 12.85 -0.32
C SER A 194 9.37 11.93 0.74
N ASN A 195 10.48 12.35 1.34
CA ASN A 195 11.15 11.60 2.41
C ASN A 195 10.45 11.72 3.77
N ALA A 196 9.37 12.50 3.88
CA ALA A 196 8.66 12.72 5.13
C ALA A 196 7.47 11.76 5.34
N TRP A 197 6.99 11.08 4.30
CA TRP A 197 5.86 10.14 4.38
C TRP A 197 5.88 9.11 3.26
N GLY A 198 5.08 8.05 3.43
CA GLY A 198 4.96 6.97 2.45
C GLY A 198 4.63 5.60 3.02
N SER A 199 4.93 5.37 4.30
CA SER A 199 4.50 4.17 5.01
C SER A 199 2.98 4.14 5.17
N GLU A 200 2.44 2.93 5.24
CA GLU A 200 1.03 2.68 5.49
C GLU A 200 0.76 2.72 6.99
N HIS A 201 1.55 1.98 7.77
CA HIS A 201 1.52 2.04 9.23
C HIS A 201 2.21 3.31 9.73
N THR A 202 1.82 3.70 10.95
CA THR A 202 2.51 4.74 11.72
C THR A 202 2.88 4.21 13.09
N VAL A 203 3.92 4.79 13.69
CA VAL A 203 4.31 4.55 15.09
C VAL A 203 4.20 5.86 15.84
N ASP A 204 3.31 5.93 16.83
CA ASP A 204 2.94 7.17 17.53
C ASP A 204 2.68 8.33 16.54
N ARG A 205 1.93 8.03 15.47
CA ARG A 205 1.57 8.92 14.35
C ARG A 205 2.74 9.43 13.50
N ARG A 206 3.93 8.85 13.66
CA ARG A 206 5.08 9.14 12.79
C ARG A 206 5.04 8.25 11.56
N LEU A 207 5.22 8.87 10.41
CA LEU A 207 5.32 8.21 9.11
C LEU A 207 6.79 7.99 8.75
N PHE A 208 7.02 7.01 7.88
CA PHE A 208 8.30 6.74 7.24
C PHE A 208 8.19 6.98 5.72
N PRO A 209 9.30 7.26 5.01
CA PRO A 209 9.29 7.45 3.56
C PRO A 209 8.70 6.30 2.74
N ALA A 210 8.83 5.07 3.25
CA ALA A 210 8.33 3.86 2.60
C ALA A 210 8.14 2.72 3.61
N GLU A 211 7.41 1.70 3.19
CA GLU A 211 7.16 0.47 3.95
C GLU A 211 7.19 -0.73 3.00
N LEU A 212 7.96 -1.75 3.37
CA LEU A 212 8.04 -3.05 2.70
C LEU A 212 7.01 -3.99 3.31
N HIS A 213 6.30 -4.74 2.46
CA HIS A 213 5.47 -5.88 2.86
C HIS A 213 5.98 -7.17 2.24
N LEU A 214 6.42 -8.12 3.07
CA LEU A 214 6.69 -9.50 2.66
C LEU A 214 5.43 -10.35 2.92
N VAL A 215 4.77 -10.81 1.86
CA VAL A 215 3.47 -11.46 1.93
C VAL A 215 3.63 -12.97 1.84
N HIS A 216 3.07 -13.64 2.84
CA HIS A 216 3.07 -15.08 2.96
C HIS A 216 1.65 -15.62 3.09
N TRP A 217 1.44 -16.88 2.72
CA TRP A 217 0.14 -17.55 2.84
C TRP A 217 0.24 -18.94 3.46
N ASN A 218 -0.83 -19.34 4.14
CA ASN A 218 -0.91 -20.61 4.87
C ASN A 218 -1.20 -21.77 3.92
N ALA A 219 -0.15 -22.28 3.29
CA ALA A 219 -0.23 -23.43 2.39
C ALA A 219 -0.36 -24.79 3.12
N GLU A 220 -0.20 -24.82 4.45
CA GLU A 220 -0.50 -26.00 5.26
C GLU A 220 -2.01 -26.21 5.40
N LYS A 221 -2.77 -25.11 5.54
CA LYS A 221 -4.21 -25.13 5.77
C LYS A 221 -5.05 -25.00 4.49
N TYR A 222 -4.58 -24.23 3.52
CA TYR A 222 -5.32 -23.93 2.29
C TYR A 222 -4.58 -24.49 1.07
N SER A 223 -5.35 -24.99 0.09
CA SER A 223 -4.76 -25.56 -1.13
C SER A 223 -4.42 -24.50 -2.18
N LEU A 224 -5.13 -23.36 -2.11
CA LEU A 224 -4.99 -22.25 -3.05
C LEU A 224 -4.78 -20.94 -2.29
N PHE A 225 -3.95 -20.06 -2.88
CA PHE A 225 -3.73 -18.72 -2.35
C PHE A 225 -5.04 -17.93 -2.28
N GLU A 226 -5.91 -18.08 -3.27
CA GLU A 226 -7.21 -17.40 -3.35
C GLU A 226 -8.15 -17.77 -2.20
N GLU A 227 -8.10 -19.02 -1.74
CA GLU A 227 -8.86 -19.47 -0.57
C GLU A 227 -8.27 -18.82 0.70
N ALA A 228 -6.95 -18.87 0.86
CA ALA A 228 -6.27 -18.28 2.00
C ALA A 228 -6.55 -16.78 2.13
N VAL A 229 -6.55 -16.02 1.02
CA VAL A 229 -6.84 -14.57 1.03
C VAL A 229 -8.20 -14.23 1.64
N MET A 230 -9.17 -15.14 1.58
CA MET A 230 -10.53 -14.90 2.06
C MET A 230 -10.77 -15.37 3.49
N GLU A 231 -9.80 -16.07 4.09
CA GLU A 231 -9.99 -16.78 5.34
C GLU A 231 -9.12 -16.22 6.47
N GLU A 232 -9.62 -16.28 7.70
CA GLU A 232 -8.86 -15.82 8.86
C GLU A 232 -7.58 -16.64 9.06
N ASN A 233 -6.47 -15.96 9.33
CA ASN A 233 -5.13 -16.54 9.36
C ASN A 233 -4.73 -17.23 8.05
N GLY A 234 -5.28 -16.80 6.92
CA GLY A 234 -4.81 -17.28 5.62
C GLY A 234 -3.54 -16.60 5.17
N LEU A 235 -3.28 -15.37 5.62
CA LEU A 235 -2.07 -14.60 5.25
C LEU A 235 -1.26 -14.18 6.47
N ALA A 236 0.05 -14.08 6.28
CA ALA A 236 0.98 -13.49 7.24
C ALA A 236 1.84 -12.45 6.52
N VAL A 237 1.91 -11.22 7.04
CA VAL A 237 2.65 -10.13 6.42
C VAL A 237 3.67 -9.55 7.39
N ILE A 238 4.93 -9.53 6.97
CA ILE A 238 6.00 -8.81 7.66
C ILE A 238 6.06 -7.39 7.08
N GLY A 239 5.81 -6.40 7.92
CA GLY A 239 5.99 -4.98 7.60
C GLY A 239 7.37 -4.49 8.05
N VAL A 240 8.12 -3.84 7.17
CA VAL A 240 9.41 -3.21 7.51
C VAL A 240 9.40 -1.75 7.06
N PHE A 241 9.61 -0.83 8.00
CA PHE A 241 9.73 0.58 7.70
C PHE A 241 11.09 0.90 7.05
N LEU A 242 11.08 1.81 6.08
CA LEU A 242 12.29 2.35 5.45
C LEU A 242 12.48 3.80 5.87
N LYS A 243 13.65 4.15 6.41
CA LYS A 243 14.05 5.54 6.68
C LYS A 243 15.22 5.95 5.80
N VAL A 244 15.33 7.23 5.50
CA VAL A 244 16.48 7.78 4.77
C VAL A 244 17.70 7.75 5.69
N GLY A 245 18.80 7.19 5.18
CA GLY A 245 20.05 7.05 5.91
C GLY A 245 21.15 6.53 5.00
N LYS A 246 21.94 5.57 5.50
CA LYS A 246 22.97 4.90 4.71
C LYS A 246 22.35 4.13 3.54
N ARG A 247 23.10 4.03 2.43
CA ARG A 247 22.77 3.15 1.31
C ARG A 247 22.61 1.70 1.79
N HIS A 248 21.54 1.06 1.32
CA HIS A 248 21.24 -0.33 1.63
C HIS A 248 21.80 -1.26 0.54
N GLU A 249 22.91 -1.94 0.82
CA GLU A 249 23.59 -2.77 -0.19
C GLU A 249 22.71 -3.94 -0.68
N GLY A 250 21.96 -4.60 0.22
CA GLY A 250 21.06 -5.69 -0.16
C GLY A 250 19.90 -5.25 -1.07
N LEU A 251 19.54 -3.96 -1.05
CA LEU A 251 18.45 -3.43 -1.87
C LEU A 251 18.92 -3.07 -3.28
N GLN A 252 20.23 -2.93 -3.49
CA GLN A 252 20.74 -2.36 -4.73
C GLN A 252 20.38 -3.18 -5.96
N LYS A 253 20.46 -4.51 -5.86
CA LYS A 253 20.10 -5.39 -6.98
C LYS A 253 18.66 -5.16 -7.44
N LEU A 254 17.73 -4.92 -6.51
CA LEU A 254 16.35 -4.56 -6.85
C LEU A 254 16.29 -3.18 -7.51
N VAL A 255 16.93 -2.17 -6.90
CA VAL A 255 16.99 -0.80 -7.42
C VAL A 255 17.51 -0.75 -8.86
N ASP A 256 18.54 -1.53 -9.18
CA ASP A 256 19.11 -1.59 -10.53
C ASP A 256 18.16 -2.20 -11.57
N ALA A 257 17.23 -3.04 -11.13
CA ALA A 257 16.24 -3.70 -12.00
C ALA A 257 14.96 -2.86 -12.21
N LEU A 258 14.61 -1.97 -11.27
CA LEU A 258 13.39 -1.16 -11.33
C LEU A 258 13.23 -0.34 -12.62
N PRO A 259 14.28 0.25 -13.24
CA PRO A 259 14.14 0.94 -14.51
C PRO A 259 13.55 0.09 -15.64
N ALA A 260 13.78 -1.23 -15.62
CA ALA A 260 13.24 -2.16 -16.62
C ALA A 260 11.72 -2.39 -16.48
N VAL A 261 11.16 -2.11 -15.30
CA VAL A 261 9.71 -2.21 -15.01
C VAL A 261 9.09 -0.84 -14.73
N ARG A 262 9.62 0.20 -15.37
CA ARG A 262 9.19 1.59 -15.14
C ARG A 262 7.70 1.82 -15.36
N HIS A 263 7.13 1.22 -16.40
CA HIS A 263 5.73 1.40 -16.78
C HIS A 263 4.87 0.25 -16.26
N LYS A 264 3.58 0.53 -16.06
CA LYS A 264 2.59 -0.50 -15.76
C LYS A 264 2.62 -1.63 -16.79
N ASP A 265 2.36 -2.84 -16.30
CA ASP A 265 2.34 -4.12 -17.02
C ASP A 265 3.71 -4.58 -17.55
N SER A 266 4.79 -3.85 -17.25
CA SER A 266 6.15 -4.29 -17.54
C SER A 266 6.59 -5.38 -16.57
N VAL A 267 7.20 -6.44 -17.11
CA VAL A 267 7.73 -7.60 -16.36
C VAL A 267 9.18 -7.85 -16.76
N VAL A 268 10.03 -8.15 -15.79
CA VAL A 268 11.42 -8.57 -16.04
C VAL A 268 11.77 -9.78 -15.20
N GLU A 269 12.55 -10.71 -15.77
CA GLU A 269 13.13 -11.81 -15.00
C GLU A 269 14.04 -11.25 -13.90
N PHE A 270 13.85 -11.74 -12.68
CA PHE A 270 14.60 -11.30 -11.51
C PHE A 270 14.76 -12.49 -10.56
N THR A 271 15.89 -13.17 -10.68
CA THR A 271 16.13 -14.43 -9.96
C THR A 271 17.24 -14.27 -8.94
N ARG A 272 17.36 -15.24 -8.00
CA ARG A 272 18.44 -15.29 -6.99
C ARG A 272 18.50 -14.02 -6.13
N PHE A 273 17.37 -13.65 -5.53
CA PHE A 273 17.28 -12.53 -4.60
C PHE A 273 16.78 -13.03 -3.25
N ASP A 274 17.59 -12.82 -2.21
CA ASP A 274 17.25 -13.19 -0.84
C ASP A 274 16.46 -12.04 -0.17
N PRO A 275 15.17 -12.21 0.12
CA PRO A 275 14.42 -11.15 0.77
C PRO A 275 14.82 -10.94 2.24
N ALA A 276 15.54 -11.89 2.86
CA ALA A 276 16.06 -11.71 4.22
C ALA A 276 17.03 -10.53 4.31
N CYS A 277 17.69 -10.16 3.20
CA CYS A 277 18.57 -9.00 3.19
C CYS A 277 17.82 -7.69 3.45
N LEU A 278 16.49 -7.66 3.28
CA LEU A 278 15.63 -6.50 3.52
C LEU A 278 15.04 -6.46 4.93
N LEU A 279 15.37 -7.44 5.78
CA LEU A 279 14.98 -7.45 7.19
C LEU A 279 15.97 -6.60 8.01
N PRO A 280 15.50 -5.95 9.09
CA PRO A 280 16.39 -5.26 10.01
C PRO A 280 17.32 -6.23 10.73
N THR A 281 18.40 -5.70 11.29
CA THR A 281 19.35 -6.49 12.09
C THR A 281 18.71 -7.13 13.32
N ASN A 282 17.76 -6.44 13.97
CA ASN A 282 16.94 -7.01 15.04
C ASN A 282 15.57 -7.41 14.49
N THR A 283 15.36 -8.72 14.32
CA THR A 283 14.09 -9.32 13.92
C THR A 283 13.27 -9.88 15.09
N HIS A 284 13.79 -9.77 16.32
CA HIS A 284 13.12 -10.23 17.53
C HIS A 284 12.08 -9.22 18.04
N ASP A 285 12.30 -7.92 17.79
CA ASP A 285 11.40 -6.84 18.21
C ASP A 285 10.38 -6.51 17.10
N TYR A 286 9.12 -6.86 17.33
CA TYR A 286 8.01 -6.54 16.43
C TYR A 286 6.71 -6.33 17.20
N TRP A 287 5.77 -5.65 16.55
CA TRP A 287 4.37 -5.61 16.96
C TRP A 287 3.56 -6.61 16.15
N ALA A 288 2.56 -7.23 16.76
CA ALA A 288 1.66 -8.17 16.08
C ALA A 288 0.19 -7.80 16.30
N TYR A 289 -0.63 -7.92 15.25
CA TYR A 289 -2.08 -7.74 15.35
C TYR A 289 -2.83 -8.40 14.17
N PRO A 290 -4.09 -8.82 14.35
CA PRO A 290 -4.95 -9.28 13.26
C PRO A 290 -5.50 -8.09 12.45
N GLY A 291 -5.34 -8.16 11.13
CA GLY A 291 -5.63 -7.08 10.22
C GLY A 291 -6.20 -7.52 8.87
N SER A 292 -6.08 -6.63 7.89
CA SER A 292 -6.51 -6.87 6.52
C SER A 292 -5.39 -6.66 5.52
N LEU A 293 -5.65 -7.02 4.25
CA LEU A 293 -4.96 -6.42 3.12
C LEU A 293 -5.20 -4.91 3.10
N THR A 294 -4.22 -4.15 2.63
CA THR A 294 -4.29 -2.68 2.49
C THR A 294 -4.66 -2.24 1.08
N THR A 295 -4.70 -3.18 0.13
CA THR A 295 -5.28 -3.03 -1.20
C THR A 295 -6.54 -3.89 -1.35
N PRO A 296 -7.48 -3.52 -2.24
CA PRO A 296 -8.62 -4.37 -2.57
C PRO A 296 -8.20 -5.83 -2.83
N PRO A 297 -8.96 -6.83 -2.33
CA PRO A 297 -10.31 -6.71 -1.76
C PRO A 297 -10.40 -6.28 -0.28
N LEU A 298 -9.29 -5.92 0.38
CA LEU A 298 -9.26 -5.51 1.80
C LEU A 298 -9.72 -6.61 2.78
N SER A 299 -9.57 -7.88 2.40
CA SER A 299 -9.95 -9.04 3.22
C SER A 299 -9.24 -9.06 4.57
N GLU A 300 -9.98 -9.40 5.63
CA GLU A 300 -9.51 -9.44 7.02
C GLU A 300 -8.88 -10.79 7.38
N SER A 301 -7.90 -11.19 6.58
CA SER A 301 -7.22 -12.50 6.59
C SER A 301 -5.77 -12.43 7.04
N VAL A 302 -5.28 -11.24 7.40
CA VAL A 302 -3.84 -10.99 7.57
C VAL A 302 -3.44 -10.97 9.05
N SER A 303 -2.49 -11.83 9.41
CA SER A 303 -1.69 -11.70 10.61
C SER A 303 -0.50 -10.77 10.33
N TRP A 304 -0.53 -9.56 10.89
CA TRP A 304 0.53 -8.58 10.73
C TRP A 304 1.63 -8.77 11.77
N MET A 305 2.88 -8.72 11.34
CA MET A 305 4.04 -8.49 12.21
C MET A 305 4.84 -7.30 11.68
N ILE A 306 4.81 -6.19 12.40
CA ILE A 306 5.50 -4.94 12.02
C ILE A 306 6.83 -4.87 12.78
N MET A 307 7.93 -4.90 12.05
CA MET A 307 9.27 -4.79 12.61
C MET A 307 9.46 -3.43 13.30
N LYS A 308 9.97 -3.46 14.54
CA LYS A 308 10.23 -2.23 15.31
C LYS A 308 11.36 -1.41 14.70
N GLN A 309 12.43 -2.08 14.30
CA GLN A 309 13.61 -1.43 13.72
C GLN A 309 13.37 -1.16 12.21
N PRO A 310 13.44 0.09 11.74
CA PRO A 310 13.44 0.39 10.31
C PRO A 310 14.79 0.02 9.68
N ILE A 311 14.80 -0.29 8.39
CA ILE A 311 16.04 -0.33 7.59
C ILE A 311 16.39 1.07 7.05
N GLU A 312 17.66 1.32 6.83
CA GLU A 312 18.15 2.55 6.19
C GLU A 312 18.30 2.36 4.70
N VAL A 313 17.85 3.34 3.92
CA VAL A 313 18.03 3.40 2.47
C VAL A 313 18.53 4.78 2.07
N SER A 314 19.32 4.88 0.99
CA SER A 314 19.78 6.21 0.54
C SER A 314 18.65 6.99 -0.14
N HIS A 315 18.81 8.30 -0.20
CA HIS A 315 17.91 9.17 -0.97
C HIS A 315 17.79 8.71 -2.43
N ASP A 316 18.91 8.37 -3.07
CA ASP A 316 18.95 7.96 -4.47
C ASP A 316 18.23 6.63 -4.72
N GLN A 317 18.32 5.68 -3.78
CA GLN A 317 17.59 4.42 -3.88
C GLN A 317 16.08 4.67 -3.87
N LEU A 318 15.57 5.54 -2.98
CA LEU A 318 14.16 5.93 -2.98
C LEU A 318 13.75 6.77 -4.20
N ALA A 319 14.67 7.57 -4.76
CA ALA A 319 14.41 8.31 -5.98
C ALA A 319 14.10 7.39 -7.17
N VAL A 320 14.74 6.21 -7.24
CA VAL A 320 14.42 5.21 -8.28
C VAL A 320 12.99 4.67 -8.13
N PHE A 321 12.52 4.43 -6.90
CA PHE A 321 11.14 3.99 -6.66
C PHE A 321 10.14 5.03 -7.19
N ARG A 322 10.41 6.31 -6.91
CA ARG A 322 9.58 7.45 -7.36
C ARG A 322 9.64 7.70 -8.88
N SER A 323 10.55 7.04 -9.60
CA SER A 323 10.65 7.13 -11.06
C SER A 323 9.71 6.17 -11.80
N LEU A 324 9.15 5.18 -11.09
CA LEU A 324 8.15 4.26 -11.61
C LEU A 324 6.84 4.99 -11.92
N LEU A 325 6.03 4.39 -12.78
CA LEU A 325 4.81 4.98 -13.32
C LEU A 325 3.63 4.04 -13.10
N PHE A 326 2.47 4.61 -12.73
CA PHE A 326 1.19 3.90 -12.64
C PHE A 326 0.60 3.58 -14.02
N THR A 327 1.11 4.25 -15.05
CA THR A 327 0.58 4.24 -16.42
C THR A 327 1.41 3.34 -17.33
N SER A 328 0.78 2.77 -18.35
CA SER A 328 1.50 2.02 -19.39
C SER A 328 2.28 2.98 -20.30
N ALA A 329 3.19 2.45 -21.12
CA ALA A 329 4.02 3.26 -22.00
C ALA A 329 3.22 3.96 -23.11
N GLU A 330 2.04 3.42 -23.44
CA GLU A 330 1.16 3.90 -24.51
C GLU A 330 0.20 5.01 -24.05
N GLU A 331 0.07 5.23 -22.74
CA GLU A 331 -0.79 6.29 -22.21
C GLU A 331 -0.21 7.69 -22.49
N GLU A 332 -1.04 8.60 -23.02
CA GLU A 332 -0.60 9.96 -23.37
C GLU A 332 -0.11 10.76 -22.17
N VAL A 333 -0.71 10.53 -21.00
CA VAL A 333 -0.38 11.22 -19.75
C VAL A 333 0.29 10.24 -18.81
N GLN A 334 1.59 10.41 -18.60
CA GLN A 334 2.35 9.58 -17.67
C GLN A 334 2.16 10.04 -16.22
N LYS A 335 1.84 9.10 -15.32
CA LYS A 335 1.63 9.39 -13.90
C LYS A 335 2.66 8.69 -13.04
N SER A 336 3.47 9.46 -12.30
CA SER A 336 4.42 8.92 -11.32
C SER A 336 3.73 8.06 -10.27
N MET A 337 4.31 6.89 -10.03
CA MET A 337 3.95 5.97 -8.96
C MET A 337 4.49 6.53 -7.65
N VAL A 338 3.72 7.41 -7.03
CA VAL A 338 3.99 7.97 -5.70
C VAL A 338 2.70 8.03 -4.90
N ASN A 339 2.83 8.06 -3.58
CA ASN A 339 1.69 8.05 -2.66
C ASN A 339 0.77 6.84 -2.90
N ASN A 340 1.36 5.66 -3.13
CA ASN A 340 0.65 4.41 -3.35
C ASN A 340 0.27 3.69 -2.05
N PHE A 341 0.06 4.43 -0.95
CA PHE A 341 -0.31 3.90 0.37
C PHE A 341 -1.77 4.20 0.74
N ARG A 342 -2.34 3.36 1.60
CA ARG A 342 -3.63 3.54 2.27
C ARG A 342 -3.44 4.31 3.59
N VAL A 343 -4.42 5.14 3.92
CA VAL A 343 -4.46 5.86 5.22
C VAL A 343 -4.78 4.93 6.38
N GLN A 344 -4.38 5.31 7.61
CA GLN A 344 -4.64 4.51 8.81
C GLN A 344 -6.14 4.33 9.08
N GLN A 345 -6.50 3.12 9.47
CA GLN A 345 -7.84 2.66 9.79
C GLN A 345 -8.05 2.60 11.30
N ALA A 346 -9.32 2.55 11.73
CA ALA A 346 -9.64 2.52 13.15
C ALA A 346 -9.21 1.19 13.79
N LEU A 347 -8.61 1.26 14.99
CA LEU A 347 -8.17 0.08 15.73
C LEU A 347 -9.35 -0.81 16.19
N ARG A 348 -10.52 -0.21 16.45
CA ARG A 348 -11.79 -0.90 16.81
C ARG A 348 -11.65 -1.93 17.94
N GLY A 349 -10.90 -1.58 18.99
CA GLY A 349 -10.74 -2.43 20.18
C GLY A 349 -9.78 -3.62 20.02
N ARG A 350 -9.16 -3.80 18.85
CA ARG A 350 -8.07 -4.76 18.68
C ARG A 350 -6.90 -4.40 19.60
N THR A 351 -6.24 -5.44 20.10
CA THR A 351 -4.99 -5.30 20.85
C THR A 351 -3.83 -5.43 19.89
N VAL A 352 -2.83 -4.54 20.04
CA VAL A 352 -1.53 -4.69 19.38
C VAL A 352 -0.58 -5.29 20.41
N SER A 353 -0.12 -6.51 20.17
CA SER A 353 0.88 -7.16 21.02
C SER A 353 2.28 -6.72 20.62
N SER A 354 3.22 -6.67 21.56
CA SER A 354 4.64 -6.44 21.30
C SER A 354 5.47 -7.62 21.82
N SER A 355 6.48 -8.05 21.05
CA SER A 355 7.43 -9.09 21.49
C SER A 355 8.52 -8.56 22.43
N PHE A 356 8.50 -7.26 22.71
CA PHE A 356 9.44 -6.57 23.57
C PHE A 356 8.68 -5.76 24.63
N SER A 357 9.32 -5.52 25.77
CA SER A 357 8.78 -4.63 26.80
C SER A 357 8.97 -3.17 26.35
N PRO A 358 7.90 -2.37 26.23
CA PRO A 358 8.02 -0.95 25.91
C PRO A 358 8.59 -0.10 27.07
N PHE A 359 8.87 -0.71 28.24
CA PHE A 359 9.20 -0.02 29.49
C PHE A 359 10.59 -0.28 30.07
N LEU A 360 11.50 -0.96 29.36
CA LEU A 360 12.91 -1.00 29.77
C LEU A 360 13.66 0.18 29.13
N GLN A 361 13.75 1.27 29.89
CA GLN A 361 14.74 2.33 29.70
C GLN A 361 16.14 1.82 30.04
N GLU A 362 17.14 2.40 29.38
CA GLU A 362 18.58 2.27 29.59
C GLU A 362 18.95 1.88 31.02
N GLU A 363 19.62 0.73 31.19
CA GLU A 363 20.41 0.45 32.39
C GLU A 363 21.32 1.68 32.64
N PRO A 364 21.33 2.25 33.86
CA PRO A 364 22.30 3.28 34.19
C PRO A 364 23.69 2.71 33.94
N GLN A 365 24.48 3.39 33.13
CA GLN A 365 25.92 3.11 33.00
C GLN A 365 26.50 3.16 34.42
N GLU A 366 26.88 2.01 34.98
CA GLU A 366 27.67 1.98 36.21
C GLU A 366 28.97 2.73 35.92
N ASP A 367 29.10 3.92 36.50
CA ASP A 367 30.37 4.63 36.54
C ASP A 367 31.41 3.70 37.18
N PRO A 368 32.61 3.58 36.60
CA PRO A 368 33.64 2.71 37.15
C PRO A 368 34.01 3.18 38.57
N PRO A 369 34.33 2.25 39.48
CA PRO A 369 34.62 2.59 40.87
C PRO A 369 35.80 3.55 40.92
N ALA A 370 35.58 4.69 41.58
CA ALA A 370 36.61 5.66 41.91
C ALA A 370 37.66 5.00 42.83
N ASN A 371 38.71 4.46 42.23
CA ASN A 371 39.87 3.95 42.95
C ASN A 371 41.02 4.97 42.88
N GLY A 372 41.44 5.46 44.05
CA GLY A 372 42.77 6.03 44.24
C GLY A 372 42.86 7.08 45.34
N PRO A 373 43.51 6.80 46.50
CA PRO A 373 43.79 7.80 47.52
C PRO A 373 44.80 8.84 47.01
N ARG A 374 44.64 10.09 47.45
CA ARG A 374 45.63 11.17 47.26
C ARG A 374 46.98 10.77 47.87
N PRO A 375 48.12 11.09 47.24
CA PRO A 375 49.40 10.97 47.89
C PRO A 375 49.55 12.10 48.93
N ASP A 376 49.71 11.71 50.19
CA ASP A 376 50.15 12.61 51.25
C ASP A 376 51.60 13.01 51.01
N HIS A 377 51.85 14.32 51.15
CA HIS A 377 53.17 14.91 51.25
C HIS A 377 53.85 14.44 52.55
N ALA A 378 55.06 13.86 52.46
CA ALA A 378 56.07 13.99 53.52
C ALA A 378 57.49 13.62 53.03
N HIS A 379 58.39 14.59 53.23
CA HIS A 379 59.86 14.60 53.23
C HIS A 379 60.63 14.66 51.90
#